data_AF-A0A7J9H7R3-F1
#
_entry.id   AF-A0A7J9H7R3-F1
#
_cell.length_a   1.000
_cell.length_b   1.000
_cell.length_c   1.000
_cell.angle_alpha   90.00
_cell.angle_beta   90.00
_cell.angle_gamma   90.00
#
_symmetry.space_group_name_H-M   'P 1'
#
loop_
_entity.id
_entity.type
_entity.pdbx_description
1 polymer ?
#
loop_
_entity_poly.entity_id
_entity_poly.type
_entity_poly.pdbx_seq_one_letter_code
_entity_poly.pdbx_strand_id
1 'polypeptide(L)'
;FCKNIVLAGVGSVTLVDDREVTEEALSANFLILPDENLYHGKTLAEVCCDSLKEFNPMVHVSVEKGDISTFGVEFFGKFDAVVISCCSLAKKKLINQKCRKLSKRVAFYTVDCRGSCGEIFVDLKDYKYSKKKLEETVECQLEFPSFEDTISVPWKALPKRVSKLYFAMRVIEQFEDAEGRNPGETSIADLPGVLKLRKELCETNSVNESQIPDALLERLLIGTSEYPPVCAIIGGILGQEVIKAISGKGDPLKNFFFFDAMDGKGLIEDISEPKPVS
;
A
#
# COMPACT_ATOMS: atom_id res chain seq x y z
N PHE A 1 -1.95 -10.12 -3.77
CA PHE A 1 -0.48 -9.96 -3.71
C PHE A 1 0.25 -11.26 -3.36
N CYS A 2 0.02 -11.87 -2.19
CA CYS A 2 0.82 -13.01 -1.69
C CYS A 2 0.97 -14.18 -2.67
N LYS A 3 -0.10 -14.57 -3.38
CA LYS A 3 -0.05 -15.59 -4.43
C LYS A 3 1.01 -15.31 -5.51
N ASN A 4 1.18 -14.05 -5.94
CA ASN A 4 2.21 -13.70 -6.93
C ASN A 4 3.62 -13.92 -6.37
N ILE A 5 3.85 -13.55 -5.10
CA ILE A 5 5.15 -13.67 -4.44
C ILE A 5 5.51 -15.14 -4.19
N VAL A 6 4.56 -15.95 -3.74
CA VAL A 6 4.75 -17.40 -3.55
C VAL A 6 5.05 -18.10 -4.87
N LEU A 7 4.31 -17.78 -5.94
CA LEU A 7 4.57 -18.33 -7.27
C LEU A 7 5.91 -17.86 -7.87
N ALA A 8 6.38 -16.66 -7.51
CA ALA A 8 7.70 -16.17 -7.90
C ALA A 8 8.85 -16.92 -7.19
N GLY A 9 8.55 -17.74 -6.17
CA GLY A 9 9.55 -18.59 -5.51
C GLY A 9 10.47 -17.83 -4.57
N VAL A 10 9.97 -16.81 -3.87
CA VAL A 10 10.75 -16.16 -2.79
C VAL A 10 11.05 -17.17 -1.68
N GLY A 11 12.12 -16.96 -0.91
CA GLY A 11 12.51 -17.92 0.14
C GLY A 11 11.44 -18.14 1.21
N SER A 12 10.77 -17.07 1.65
CA SER A 12 9.70 -17.16 2.65
C SER A 12 8.70 -16.01 2.56
N VAL A 13 7.50 -16.24 3.09
CA VAL A 13 6.44 -15.24 3.29
C VAL A 13 5.86 -15.43 4.69
N THR A 14 5.79 -14.37 5.49
CA THR A 14 5.11 -14.38 6.79
C THR A 14 3.86 -13.50 6.70
N LEU A 15 2.71 -14.05 7.09
CA LEU A 15 1.44 -13.34 7.13
C LEU A 15 1.16 -12.85 8.55
N VAL A 16 0.62 -11.64 8.68
CA VAL A 16 0.22 -11.04 9.95
C VAL A 16 -1.19 -10.49 9.80
N ASP A 17 -2.18 -11.24 10.26
CA ASP A 17 -3.60 -10.85 10.24
C ASP A 17 -4.38 -11.72 11.22
N ASP A 18 -4.71 -11.14 12.38
CA ASP A 18 -5.42 -11.81 13.46
C ASP A 18 -6.95 -11.70 13.33
N ARG A 19 -7.46 -11.01 12.30
CA ARG A 19 -8.89 -10.88 12.09
C ARG A 19 -9.51 -12.24 11.78
N GLU A 20 -10.77 -12.40 12.17
CA GLU A 20 -11.56 -13.57 11.81
C GLU A 20 -12.03 -13.50 10.35
N VAL A 21 -12.39 -14.65 9.78
CA VAL A 21 -12.99 -14.72 8.46
C VAL A 21 -14.39 -14.09 8.49
N THR A 22 -14.62 -13.13 7.60
CA THR A 22 -15.92 -12.47 7.40
C THR A 22 -16.56 -12.90 6.08
N GLU A 23 -17.87 -12.70 5.94
CA GLU A 23 -18.59 -12.87 4.66
C GLU A 23 -17.96 -12.06 3.52
N GLU A 24 -17.54 -10.83 3.82
CA GLU A 24 -16.85 -9.98 2.86
C GLU A 24 -15.52 -10.62 2.41
N ALA A 25 -14.73 -11.12 3.36
CA ALA A 25 -13.48 -11.81 3.04
C ALA A 25 -13.71 -13.05 2.18
N LEU A 26 -14.74 -13.85 2.47
CA LEU A 26 -15.13 -15.01 1.65
C LEU A 26 -15.49 -14.61 0.22
N SER A 27 -16.16 -13.48 0.04
CA SER A 27 -16.58 -12.99 -1.27
C SER A 27 -15.44 -12.40 -2.11
N ALA A 28 -14.42 -11.82 -1.46
CA ALA A 28 -13.37 -11.06 -2.12
C ALA A 28 -12.01 -11.78 -2.20
N ASN A 29 -11.75 -12.74 -1.31
CA ASN A 29 -10.46 -13.41 -1.17
C ASN A 29 -10.51 -14.88 -1.58
N PHE A 30 -10.05 -15.17 -2.80
CA PHE A 30 -10.02 -16.53 -3.36
C PHE A 30 -9.14 -17.54 -2.59
N LEU A 31 -8.31 -17.08 -1.64
CA LEU A 31 -7.51 -17.98 -0.79
C LEU A 31 -8.34 -18.61 0.33
N ILE A 32 -9.54 -18.09 0.59
CA ILE A 32 -10.45 -18.60 1.60
C ILE A 32 -11.45 -19.51 0.90
N LEU A 33 -11.42 -20.81 1.25
CA LEU A 33 -12.36 -21.77 0.70
C LEU A 33 -13.71 -21.64 1.43
N PRO A 34 -14.86 -21.72 0.72
CA PRO A 34 -16.19 -21.58 1.31
C PRO A 34 -16.63 -22.87 2.01
N ASP A 35 -15.85 -23.31 3.00
CA ASP A 35 -16.15 -24.43 3.90
C ASP A 35 -15.84 -24.01 5.34
N GLU A 36 -16.90 -23.82 6.14
CA GLU A 36 -16.81 -23.36 7.53
C GLU A 36 -15.84 -24.19 8.36
N ASN A 37 -15.76 -25.51 8.13
CA ASN A 37 -14.89 -26.40 8.89
C ASN A 37 -13.40 -26.08 8.68
N LEU A 38 -13.05 -25.45 7.55
CA LEU A 38 -11.67 -25.12 7.21
C LEU A 38 -11.19 -23.82 7.87
N TYR A 39 -12.11 -22.92 8.22
CA TYR A 39 -11.77 -21.60 8.78
C TYR A 39 -12.30 -21.33 10.19
N HIS A 40 -13.21 -22.15 10.73
CA HIS A 40 -13.73 -21.97 12.08
C HIS A 40 -12.61 -21.95 13.13
N GLY A 41 -12.55 -20.90 13.94
CA GLY A 41 -11.54 -20.72 14.99
C GLY A 41 -10.13 -20.37 14.50
N LYS A 42 -9.94 -20.11 13.19
CA LYS A 42 -8.68 -19.66 12.61
C LYS A 42 -8.75 -18.18 12.23
N THR A 43 -7.59 -17.52 12.24
CA THR A 43 -7.47 -16.15 11.71
C THR A 43 -7.37 -16.15 10.18
N LEU A 44 -7.60 -15.00 9.55
CA LEU A 44 -7.40 -14.80 8.11
C LEU A 44 -6.00 -15.22 7.66
N ALA A 45 -4.97 -14.87 8.44
CA ALA A 45 -3.59 -15.26 8.13
C ALA A 45 -3.41 -16.78 8.17
N GLU A 46 -3.98 -17.48 9.15
CA GLU A 46 -3.89 -18.95 9.25
C GLU A 46 -4.56 -19.63 8.05
N VAL A 47 -5.78 -19.20 7.70
CA VAL A 47 -6.50 -19.76 6.54
C VAL A 47 -5.76 -19.50 5.24
N CYS A 48 -5.30 -18.26 5.02
CA CYS A 48 -4.54 -17.92 3.81
C CYS A 48 -3.18 -18.63 3.76
N CYS A 49 -2.53 -18.85 4.90
CA CYS A 49 -1.26 -19.57 4.99
C CYS A 49 -1.40 -21.01 4.48
N ASP A 50 -2.45 -21.71 4.89
CA ASP A 50 -2.72 -23.08 4.46
C ASP A 50 -2.90 -23.16 2.94
N SER A 51 -3.75 -22.31 2.36
CA SER A 51 -3.95 -22.24 0.91
C SER A 51 -2.69 -21.83 0.13
N LEU A 52 -1.90 -20.88 0.65
CA LEU A 52 -0.70 -20.39 -0.03
C LEU A 52 0.41 -21.44 -0.12
N LYS A 53 0.53 -22.35 0.86
CA LYS A 53 1.52 -23.44 0.80
C LYS A 53 1.31 -24.35 -0.41
N GLU A 54 0.06 -24.51 -0.87
CA GLU A 54 -0.28 -25.34 -2.03
C GLU A 54 0.20 -24.73 -3.36
N PHE A 55 0.33 -23.40 -3.44
CA PHE A 55 0.77 -22.73 -4.67
C PHE A 55 2.23 -23.01 -5.02
N ASN A 56 3.10 -23.15 -4.02
CA ASN A 56 4.51 -23.45 -4.23
C ASN A 56 5.15 -24.08 -2.97
N PRO A 57 5.31 -25.41 -2.92
CA PRO A 57 5.90 -26.11 -1.77
C PRO A 57 7.35 -25.72 -1.45
N MET A 58 8.06 -25.04 -2.36
CA MET A 58 9.43 -24.56 -2.14
C MET A 58 9.50 -23.27 -1.32
N VAL A 59 8.37 -22.56 -1.15
CA VAL A 59 8.32 -21.30 -0.39
C VAL A 59 7.87 -21.58 1.04
N HIS A 60 8.64 -21.10 2.01
CA HIS A 60 8.24 -21.20 3.41
C HIS A 60 7.17 -20.16 3.75
N VAL A 61 5.91 -20.58 3.88
CA VAL A 61 4.80 -19.71 4.29
C VAL A 61 4.49 -19.92 5.78
N SER A 62 4.49 -18.84 6.55
CA SER A 62 4.28 -18.84 8.00
C SER A 62 3.32 -17.74 8.43
N VAL A 63 2.87 -17.81 9.70
CA VAL A 63 2.01 -16.80 10.32
C VAL A 63 2.71 -16.29 11.58
N GLU A 64 2.62 -14.98 11.81
CA GLU A 64 2.95 -14.35 13.08
C GLU A 64 1.67 -13.69 13.62
N LYS A 65 1.36 -13.93 14.90
CA LYS A 65 0.18 -13.37 15.57
C LYS A 65 0.51 -12.07 16.28
N GLY A 66 -0.46 -11.17 16.36
CA GLY A 66 -0.42 -9.92 17.09
C GLY A 66 -0.53 -8.69 16.21
N ASP A 67 -0.70 -7.54 16.86
CA ASP A 67 -0.68 -6.25 16.16
C ASP A 67 0.75 -5.88 15.77
N ILE A 68 0.99 -5.73 14.46
CA ILE A 68 2.27 -5.31 13.87
C ILE A 68 2.82 -4.00 14.49
N SER A 69 1.94 -3.12 15.01
CA SER A 69 2.35 -1.92 15.75
C SER A 69 3.13 -2.22 17.02
N THR A 70 2.92 -3.38 17.64
CA THR A 70 3.55 -3.77 18.90
C THR A 70 4.91 -4.44 18.69
N PHE A 71 5.19 -4.94 17.48
CA PHE A 71 6.42 -5.68 17.18
C PHE A 71 7.66 -4.78 17.27
N GLY A 72 8.74 -5.27 17.86
CA GLY A 72 10.00 -4.55 17.96
C GLY A 72 10.68 -4.34 16.60
N VAL A 73 11.61 -3.38 16.51
CA VAL A 73 12.37 -3.09 15.27
C VAL A 73 13.08 -4.35 14.74
N GLU A 74 13.62 -5.17 15.64
CA GLU A 74 14.30 -6.44 15.31
C GLU A 74 13.43 -7.43 14.53
N PHE A 75 12.11 -7.41 14.72
CA PHE A 75 11.19 -8.26 13.95
C PHE A 75 11.29 -7.95 12.45
N PHE A 76 11.27 -6.67 12.09
CA PHE A 76 11.33 -6.22 10.71
C PHE A 76 12.69 -6.52 10.07
N GLY A 77 13.76 -6.63 10.87
CA GLY A 77 15.11 -6.99 10.43
C GLY A 77 15.23 -8.40 9.83
N LYS A 78 14.26 -9.28 10.14
CA LYS A 78 14.19 -10.65 9.60
C LYS A 78 13.82 -10.70 8.12
N PHE A 79 13.26 -9.61 7.57
CA PHE A 79 12.70 -9.57 6.22
C PHE A 79 13.56 -8.74 5.26
N ASP A 80 13.38 -8.96 3.96
CA ASP A 80 13.95 -8.11 2.90
C ASP A 80 12.96 -7.06 2.41
N ALA A 81 11.66 -7.36 2.51
CA ALA A 81 10.57 -6.47 2.19
C ALA A 81 9.44 -6.62 3.21
N VAL A 82 8.80 -5.50 3.56
CA VAL A 82 7.64 -5.42 4.44
C VAL A 82 6.54 -4.70 3.67
N VAL A 83 5.39 -5.36 3.55
CA VAL A 83 4.19 -4.82 2.89
C VAL A 83 3.09 -4.76 3.93
N ILE A 84 2.46 -3.59 4.06
CA ILE A 84 1.29 -3.41 4.91
C ILE A 84 0.09 -2.94 4.09
N SER A 85 -1.10 -3.36 4.48
CA SER A 85 -2.37 -2.97 3.88
C SER A 85 -3.42 -2.73 4.95
N CYS A 86 -4.49 -1.99 4.65
CA CYS A 86 -5.60 -1.76 5.58
C CYS A 86 -5.12 -1.19 6.93
N CYS A 87 -4.13 -0.29 6.90
CA CYS A 87 -3.50 0.29 8.09
C CYS A 87 -3.79 1.78 8.20
N SER A 88 -4.06 2.26 9.42
CA SER A 88 -4.23 3.68 9.71
C SER A 88 -2.98 4.48 9.34
N LEU A 89 -3.13 5.79 9.13
CA LEU A 89 -2.03 6.68 8.79
C LEU A 89 -0.90 6.61 9.84
N ALA A 90 -1.27 6.62 11.12
CA ALA A 90 -0.33 6.47 12.23
C ALA A 90 0.45 5.14 12.16
N LYS A 91 -0.25 4.03 11.84
CA LYS A 91 0.39 2.72 11.70
C LYS A 91 1.33 2.68 10.50
N LYS A 92 0.94 3.24 9.35
CA LYS A 92 1.82 3.36 8.17
C LYS A 92 3.12 4.08 8.47
N LYS A 93 3.05 5.25 9.14
CA LYS A 93 4.21 6.02 9.59
C LYS A 93 5.09 5.20 10.54
N LEU A 94 4.48 4.62 11.58
CA LEU A 94 5.19 3.86 12.60
C LEU A 94 5.98 2.70 12.01
N ILE A 95 5.37 1.87 11.16
CA ILE A 95 6.04 0.70 10.59
C ILE A 95 7.13 1.13 9.60
N ASN A 96 6.89 2.15 8.76
CA ASN A 96 7.92 2.69 7.89
C ASN A 96 9.15 3.18 8.68
N GLN A 97 8.92 3.93 9.77
CA GLN A 97 10.00 4.38 10.66
C GLN A 97 10.76 3.20 11.29
N LYS A 98 10.08 2.14 11.72
CA LYS A 98 10.74 0.93 12.25
C LYS A 98 11.63 0.29 11.19
N CYS A 99 11.15 0.14 9.95
CA CYS A 99 11.97 -0.33 8.83
C CYS A 99 13.17 0.59 8.55
N ARG A 100 12.99 1.92 8.63
CA ARG A 100 14.07 2.89 8.43
C ARG A 100 15.16 2.84 9.49
N LYS A 101 14.83 2.55 10.76
CA LYS A 101 15.78 2.43 11.88
C LYS A 101 16.77 1.25 11.78
N LEU A 102 16.46 0.24 10.98
CA LEU A 102 17.35 -0.91 10.78
C LEU A 102 18.60 -0.53 9.97
N SER A 103 19.74 -1.08 10.36
CA SER A 103 21.01 -0.99 9.63
C SER A 103 20.97 -1.75 8.31
N LYS A 104 20.31 -2.92 8.28
CA LYS A 104 19.94 -3.62 7.04
C LYS A 104 18.87 -2.82 6.30
N ARG A 105 19.00 -2.70 4.98
CA ARG A 105 17.94 -2.17 4.13
C ARG A 105 16.77 -3.17 4.09
N VAL A 106 15.59 -2.71 4.48
CA VAL A 106 14.32 -3.40 4.32
C VAL A 106 13.45 -2.54 3.41
N ALA A 107 13.01 -3.09 2.29
CA ALA A 107 12.05 -2.42 1.41
C ALA A 107 10.71 -2.30 2.12
N PHE A 108 10.07 -1.14 2.05
CA PHE A 108 8.78 -0.91 2.69
C PHE A 108 7.73 -0.50 1.67
N TYR A 109 6.54 -1.06 1.79
CA TYR A 109 5.40 -0.77 0.93
C TYR A 109 4.13 -0.60 1.75
N THR A 110 3.29 0.34 1.34
CA THR A 110 1.87 0.32 1.70
C THR A 110 1.06 0.00 0.46
N VAL A 111 -0.06 -0.69 0.64
CA VAL A 111 -1.00 -0.95 -0.45
C VAL A 111 -2.43 -0.86 0.07
N ASP A 112 -3.27 -0.12 -0.65
CA ASP A 112 -4.69 0.01 -0.32
C ASP A 112 -5.53 -0.08 -1.58
N CYS A 113 -6.68 -0.72 -1.45
CA CYS A 113 -7.74 -0.74 -2.47
C CYS A 113 -8.99 -0.16 -1.84
N ARG A 114 -9.56 0.88 -2.46
CA ARG A 114 -10.83 1.50 -2.06
C ARG A 114 -11.77 1.41 -3.25
N GLY A 115 -12.53 0.33 -3.30
CA GLY A 115 -13.52 0.08 -4.35
C GLY A 115 -12.86 -0.03 -5.71
N SER A 116 -13.12 0.95 -6.58
CA SER A 116 -12.54 0.98 -7.94
C SER A 116 -11.14 1.59 -8.01
N CYS A 117 -10.57 2.05 -6.90
CA CYS A 117 -9.27 2.71 -6.84
C CYS A 117 -8.24 1.89 -6.07
N GLY A 118 -6.97 2.06 -6.42
CA GLY A 118 -5.86 1.45 -5.69
C GLY A 118 -4.64 2.38 -5.58
N GLU A 119 -3.90 2.21 -4.49
CA GLU A 119 -2.68 2.95 -4.18
C GLU A 119 -1.57 1.98 -3.76
N ILE A 120 -0.35 2.21 -4.24
CA ILE A 120 0.86 1.60 -3.70
C ILE A 120 1.84 2.72 -3.33
N PHE A 121 2.39 2.69 -2.12
CA PHE A 121 3.55 3.47 -1.74
C PHE A 121 4.81 2.60 -1.72
N VAL A 122 5.96 3.19 -2.03
CA VAL A 122 7.26 2.52 -2.04
C VAL A 122 8.30 3.36 -1.30
N ASP A 123 9.02 2.74 -0.35
CA ASP A 123 10.23 3.27 0.28
C ASP A 123 11.34 2.23 0.27
N LEU A 124 12.38 2.47 -0.54
CA LEU A 124 13.56 1.62 -0.65
C LEU A 124 14.81 2.22 0.03
N LYS A 125 14.68 3.35 0.76
CA LYS A 125 15.78 4.17 1.28
C LYS A 125 16.75 4.61 0.17
N ASP A 126 18.05 4.50 0.39
CA ASP A 126 19.07 4.61 -0.64
C ASP A 126 19.22 3.26 -1.38
N TYR A 127 18.70 3.18 -2.60
CA TYR A 127 18.55 1.94 -3.34
C TYR A 127 19.38 1.95 -4.62
N LYS A 128 20.28 0.95 -4.72
CA LYS A 128 21.08 0.67 -5.91
C LYS A 128 20.49 -0.50 -6.67
N TYR A 129 20.40 -0.38 -7.98
CA TYR A 129 19.84 -1.40 -8.84
C TYR A 129 20.44 -1.35 -10.24
N SER A 130 20.32 -2.46 -10.95
CA SER A 130 20.78 -2.62 -12.31
C SER A 130 19.61 -2.61 -13.29
N LYS A 131 19.80 -2.03 -14.46
CA LYS A 131 18.84 -2.14 -15.57
C LYS A 131 19.51 -2.40 -16.89
N LYS A 132 18.82 -3.11 -17.78
CA LYS A 132 19.26 -3.29 -19.15
C LYS A 132 18.88 -2.06 -19.97
N LYS A 133 19.85 -1.45 -20.62
CA LYS A 133 19.65 -0.41 -21.63
C LYS A 133 20.35 -0.88 -22.89
N LEU A 134 19.57 -1.26 -23.90
CA LEU A 134 20.07 -2.00 -25.07
C LEU A 134 20.75 -3.32 -24.62
N GLU A 135 22.00 -3.54 -24.97
CA GLU A 135 22.78 -4.73 -24.60
C GLU A 135 23.63 -4.54 -23.33
N GLU A 136 23.66 -3.33 -22.76
CA GLU A 136 24.49 -3.01 -21.59
C GLU A 136 23.67 -3.04 -20.29
N THR A 137 24.33 -3.46 -19.21
CA THR A 137 23.78 -3.38 -17.84
C THR A 137 24.30 -2.12 -17.18
N VAL A 138 23.39 -1.26 -16.76
CA VAL A 138 23.70 0.04 -16.14
C VAL A 138 23.30 0.00 -14.68
N GLU A 139 24.24 0.35 -13.80
CA GLU A 139 23.99 0.57 -12.37
C GLU A 139 23.37 1.95 -12.15
N CYS A 140 22.31 1.99 -11.35
CA CYS A 140 21.50 3.17 -11.03
C CYS A 140 21.34 3.29 -9.52
N GLN A 141 21.04 4.49 -9.05
CA GLN A 141 20.80 4.77 -7.65
C GLN A 141 19.61 5.72 -7.51
N LEU A 142 18.70 5.41 -6.59
CA LEU A 142 17.53 6.23 -6.26
C LEU A 142 17.40 6.35 -4.75
N GLU A 143 17.09 7.55 -4.30
CA GLU A 143 16.81 7.83 -2.89
C GLU A 143 15.30 7.98 -2.68
N PHE A 144 14.77 7.33 -1.67
CA PHE A 144 13.34 7.33 -1.33
C PHE A 144 13.09 8.08 0.00
N PRO A 145 12.18 9.08 0.00
CA PRO A 145 11.70 9.71 1.23
C PRO A 145 10.92 8.72 2.10
N SER A 146 10.78 9.02 3.39
CA SER A 146 9.91 8.21 4.26
C SER A 146 8.44 8.45 3.90
N PHE A 147 7.56 7.53 4.29
CA PHE A 147 6.12 7.71 4.11
C PHE A 147 5.64 9.02 4.74
N GLU A 148 6.15 9.34 5.93
CA GLU A 148 5.81 10.57 6.64
C GLU A 148 6.28 11.82 5.91
N ASP A 149 7.53 11.86 5.45
CA ASP A 149 8.06 13.00 4.70
C ASP A 149 7.25 13.23 3.42
N THR A 150 6.95 12.15 2.71
CA THR A 150 6.19 12.17 1.47
C THR A 150 4.79 12.76 1.61
N ILE A 151 4.01 12.31 2.60
CA ILE A 151 2.64 12.83 2.78
C ILE A 151 2.63 14.22 3.45
N SER A 152 3.76 14.64 4.03
CA SER A 152 3.93 15.96 4.63
C SER A 152 4.33 17.04 3.63
N VAL A 153 4.66 16.66 2.38
CA VAL A 153 4.97 17.63 1.32
C VAL A 153 3.76 18.56 1.11
N PRO A 154 3.92 19.89 1.28
CA PRO A 154 2.82 20.82 1.08
C PRO A 154 2.27 20.72 -0.35
N TRP A 155 0.95 20.67 -0.51
CA TRP A 155 0.37 20.39 -1.84
C TRP A 155 0.70 21.46 -2.88
N LYS A 156 0.94 22.71 -2.46
CA LYS A 156 1.45 23.78 -3.33
C LYS A 156 2.84 23.53 -3.91
N ALA A 157 3.66 22.71 -3.25
CA ALA A 157 5.01 22.37 -3.69
C ALA A 157 5.02 21.17 -4.64
N LEU A 158 3.90 20.45 -4.75
CA LEU A 158 3.78 19.31 -5.64
C LEU A 158 3.71 19.72 -7.11
N PRO A 159 4.12 18.83 -8.04
CA PRO A 159 3.95 19.05 -9.46
C PRO A 159 2.49 19.38 -9.82
N LYS A 160 2.28 20.29 -10.79
CA LYS A 160 0.94 20.74 -11.20
C LYS A 160 0.00 19.63 -11.70
N ARG A 161 0.53 18.44 -12.02
CA ARG A 161 -0.20 17.32 -12.63
C ARG A 161 -0.23 16.07 -11.74
N VAL A 162 -0.10 16.21 -10.43
CA VAL A 162 -0.32 15.09 -9.50
C VAL A 162 -1.75 14.60 -9.62
N SER A 163 -1.91 13.27 -9.61
CA SER A 163 -3.20 12.60 -9.64
C SER A 163 -4.19 13.16 -8.61
N LYS A 164 -5.42 13.40 -9.04
CA LYS A 164 -6.53 13.76 -8.14
C LYS A 164 -6.79 12.70 -7.08
N LEU A 165 -6.50 11.44 -7.41
CA LEU A 165 -6.63 10.32 -6.49
C LEU A 165 -5.66 10.43 -5.30
N TYR A 166 -4.45 10.95 -5.50
CA TYR A 166 -3.53 11.22 -4.38
C TYR A 166 -4.20 12.10 -3.34
N PHE A 167 -4.70 13.27 -3.76
CA PHE A 167 -5.33 14.22 -2.84
C PHE A 167 -6.57 13.64 -2.17
N ALA A 168 -7.43 12.93 -2.92
CA ALA A 168 -8.63 12.32 -2.37
C ALA A 168 -8.31 11.25 -1.31
N MET A 169 -7.31 10.39 -1.55
CA MET A 169 -6.84 9.41 -0.57
C MET A 169 -6.29 10.10 0.68
N ARG A 170 -5.50 11.18 0.54
CA ARG A 170 -4.99 11.94 1.68
C ARG A 170 -6.09 12.59 2.52
N VAL A 171 -7.13 13.15 1.89
CA VAL A 171 -8.28 13.72 2.60
C VAL A 171 -8.99 12.64 3.43
N ILE A 172 -9.27 11.48 2.84
CA ILE A 172 -9.99 10.39 3.52
C ILE A 172 -9.16 9.83 4.67
N GLU A 173 -7.86 9.59 4.49
CA GLU A 173 -7.00 9.09 5.56
C GLU A 173 -6.88 10.07 6.74
N GLN A 174 -6.85 11.38 6.46
CA GLN A 174 -6.84 12.39 7.53
C GLN A 174 -8.19 12.49 8.23
N PHE A 175 -9.29 12.30 7.50
CA PHE A 175 -10.63 12.22 8.10
C PHE A 175 -10.75 11.00 9.01
N GLU A 176 -10.26 9.84 8.56
CA GLU A 176 -10.23 8.61 9.36
C GLU A 176 -9.47 8.81 10.67
N ASP A 177 -8.29 9.41 10.61
CA ASP A 177 -7.47 9.70 11.79
C ASP A 177 -8.15 10.70 12.75
N ALA A 178 -8.77 11.76 12.20
CA ALA A 178 -9.44 12.79 12.99
C ALA A 178 -10.71 12.29 13.69
N GLU A 179 -11.48 11.42 13.05
CA GLU A 179 -12.74 10.88 13.58
C GLU A 179 -12.57 9.51 14.26
N GLY A 180 -11.33 9.00 14.35
CA GLY A 180 -11.03 7.70 14.96
C GLY A 180 -11.63 6.51 14.20
N ARG A 181 -11.82 6.63 12.87
CA ARG A 181 -12.25 5.52 12.00
C ARG A 181 -11.05 4.65 11.62
N ASN A 182 -11.26 3.34 11.57
CA ASN A 182 -10.28 2.46 10.93
C ASN A 182 -10.42 2.53 9.39
N PRO A 183 -9.34 2.21 8.65
CA PRO A 183 -9.42 2.09 7.19
C PRO A 183 -10.56 1.14 6.77
N GLY A 184 -11.43 1.64 5.90
CA GLY A 184 -12.60 0.89 5.41
C GLY A 184 -13.89 1.08 6.23
N GLU A 185 -13.83 1.73 7.39
CA GLU A 185 -15.03 2.03 8.20
C GLU A 185 -15.77 3.31 7.81
N THR A 186 -15.17 4.12 6.94
CA THR A 186 -15.83 5.31 6.37
C THR A 186 -16.99 4.90 5.47
N SER A 187 -18.00 5.73 5.36
CA SER A 187 -19.16 5.49 4.50
C SER A 187 -19.64 6.78 3.84
N ILE A 188 -20.63 6.69 2.97
CA ILE A 188 -21.26 7.87 2.38
C ILE A 188 -21.86 8.83 3.43
N ALA A 189 -22.18 8.34 4.64
CA ALA A 189 -22.66 9.17 5.73
C ALA A 189 -21.59 10.18 6.23
N ASP A 190 -20.31 9.88 5.99
CA ASP A 190 -19.18 10.73 6.38
C ASP A 190 -18.88 11.84 5.36
N LEU A 191 -19.51 11.81 4.18
CA LEU A 191 -19.26 12.75 3.09
C LEU A 191 -19.31 14.23 3.52
N PRO A 192 -20.28 14.70 4.33
CA PRO A 192 -20.30 16.10 4.76
C PRO A 192 -19.04 16.50 5.55
N GLY A 193 -18.53 15.61 6.41
CA GLY A 193 -17.30 15.81 7.16
C GLY A 193 -16.06 15.78 6.27
N VAL A 194 -16.02 14.83 5.33
CA VAL A 194 -14.94 14.70 4.34
C VAL A 194 -14.86 15.92 3.42
N LEU A 195 -15.99 16.46 2.95
CA LEU A 195 -16.02 17.68 2.12
C LEU A 195 -15.57 18.92 2.90
N LYS A 196 -15.94 19.00 4.19
CA LYS A 196 -15.46 20.06 5.08
C LYS A 196 -13.94 19.98 5.23
N LEU A 197 -13.40 18.80 5.54
CA LEU A 197 -11.96 18.62 5.69
C LEU A 197 -11.20 18.89 4.38
N ARG A 198 -11.73 18.43 3.23
CA ARG A 198 -11.17 18.74 1.91
C ARG A 198 -10.98 20.25 1.75
N LYS A 199 -12.01 21.03 2.06
CA LYS A 199 -11.97 22.49 1.94
C LYS A 199 -10.86 23.09 2.82
N GLU A 200 -10.80 22.70 4.09
CA GLU A 200 -9.77 23.16 5.03
C GLU A 200 -8.34 22.83 4.55
N LEU A 201 -8.14 21.63 4.00
CA LEU A 201 -6.85 21.20 3.46
C LEU A 201 -6.47 21.93 2.17
N CYS A 202 -7.44 22.17 1.28
CA CYS A 202 -7.25 22.96 0.07
C CYS A 202 -6.87 24.42 0.40
N GLU A 203 -7.54 25.04 1.37
CA GLU A 203 -7.24 26.39 1.85
C GLU A 203 -5.83 26.46 2.46
N THR A 204 -5.52 25.55 3.40
CA THR A 204 -4.21 25.48 4.07
C THR A 204 -3.06 25.29 3.08
N ASN A 205 -3.27 24.47 2.05
CA ASN A 205 -2.25 24.19 1.04
C ASN A 205 -2.31 25.11 -0.17
N SER A 206 -3.23 26.09 -0.22
CA SER A 206 -3.41 26.99 -1.37
C SER A 206 -3.63 26.25 -2.70
N VAL A 207 -4.42 25.18 -2.68
CA VAL A 207 -4.79 24.36 -3.85
C VAL A 207 -6.29 24.51 -4.12
N ASN A 208 -6.67 24.55 -5.40
CA ASN A 208 -8.08 24.66 -5.79
C ASN A 208 -8.85 23.35 -5.50
N GLU A 209 -10.04 23.45 -4.92
CA GLU A 209 -10.90 22.29 -4.58
C GLU A 209 -11.25 21.41 -5.80
N SER A 210 -11.21 21.94 -7.03
CA SER A 210 -11.41 21.17 -8.27
C SER A 210 -10.34 20.08 -8.54
N GLN A 211 -9.23 20.13 -7.81
CA GLN A 211 -8.23 19.04 -7.77
C GLN A 211 -8.76 17.80 -7.03
N ILE A 212 -9.83 17.94 -6.22
CA ILE A 212 -10.42 16.88 -5.42
C ILE A 212 -11.94 16.86 -5.64
N PRO A 213 -12.40 16.27 -6.77
CA PRO A 213 -13.80 16.29 -7.16
C PRO A 213 -14.70 15.56 -6.16
N ASP A 214 -15.90 16.11 -5.89
CA ASP A 214 -16.90 15.52 -4.99
C ASP A 214 -17.22 14.07 -5.38
N ALA A 215 -17.47 13.83 -6.68
CA ALA A 215 -17.77 12.50 -7.21
C ALA A 215 -16.65 11.46 -6.96
N LEU A 216 -15.39 11.91 -6.84
CA LEU A 216 -14.29 11.02 -6.50
C LEU A 216 -14.34 10.64 -5.01
N LEU A 217 -14.57 11.60 -4.12
CA LEU A 217 -14.70 11.36 -2.68
C LEU A 217 -15.93 10.50 -2.37
N GLU A 218 -17.09 10.82 -2.96
CA GLU A 218 -18.31 10.02 -2.85
C GLU A 218 -18.06 8.55 -3.21
N ARG A 219 -17.40 8.31 -4.34
CA ARG A 219 -17.10 6.96 -4.81
C ARG A 219 -16.15 6.21 -3.88
N LEU A 220 -15.13 6.87 -3.35
CA LEU A 220 -14.18 6.27 -2.40
C LEU A 220 -14.84 5.95 -1.04
N LEU A 221 -15.89 6.70 -0.65
CA LEU A 221 -16.67 6.46 0.56
C LEU A 221 -17.75 5.37 0.38
N ILE A 222 -18.24 5.17 -0.84
CA ILE A 222 -19.18 4.08 -1.15
C ILE A 222 -18.43 2.76 -1.31
N GLY A 223 -17.29 2.79 -2.00
CA GLY A 223 -16.48 1.62 -2.29
C GLY A 223 -15.46 1.34 -1.20
N THR A 224 -15.88 1.06 0.02
CA THR A 224 -14.93 0.59 1.06
C THR A 224 -14.59 -0.88 0.93
N SER A 225 -15.44 -1.66 0.28
CA SER A 225 -15.17 -3.06 -0.03
C SER A 225 -14.10 -3.21 -1.11
N GLU A 226 -13.27 -4.23 -0.97
CA GLU A 226 -12.26 -4.59 -1.97
C GLU A 226 -12.91 -5.12 -3.26
N TYR A 227 -12.52 -4.58 -4.41
CA TYR A 227 -13.00 -5.06 -5.71
C TYR A 227 -11.98 -6.01 -6.34
N PRO A 228 -12.29 -7.32 -6.52
CA PRO A 228 -11.31 -8.31 -6.95
C PRO A 228 -10.51 -7.96 -8.23
N PRO A 229 -11.11 -7.33 -9.26
CA PRO A 229 -10.36 -6.88 -10.44
C PRO A 229 -9.27 -5.84 -10.10
N VAL A 230 -9.55 -4.91 -9.19
CA VAL A 230 -8.58 -3.91 -8.73
C VAL A 230 -7.49 -4.57 -7.90
N CYS A 231 -7.86 -5.46 -6.98
CA CYS A 231 -6.90 -6.22 -6.17
C CYS A 231 -5.97 -7.08 -7.03
N ALA A 232 -6.46 -7.61 -8.16
CA ALA A 232 -5.64 -8.36 -9.12
C ALA A 232 -4.60 -7.47 -9.82
N ILE A 233 -4.99 -6.28 -10.28
CA ILE A 233 -4.11 -5.31 -10.93
C ILE A 233 -3.05 -4.80 -9.94
N ILE A 234 -3.50 -4.26 -8.80
CA ILE A 234 -2.63 -3.72 -7.74
C ILE A 234 -1.70 -4.81 -7.20
N GLY A 235 -2.24 -6.00 -6.91
CA GLY A 235 -1.45 -7.12 -6.42
C GLY A 235 -0.43 -7.65 -7.43
N GLY A 236 -0.70 -7.52 -8.73
CA GLY A 236 0.22 -7.84 -9.81
C GLY A 236 1.40 -6.87 -9.86
N ILE A 237 1.10 -5.56 -9.88
CA ILE A 237 2.10 -4.49 -9.91
C ILE A 237 2.96 -4.53 -8.65
N LEU A 238 2.35 -4.59 -7.46
CA LEU A 238 3.07 -4.70 -6.20
C LEU A 238 3.96 -5.95 -6.14
N GLY A 239 3.47 -7.08 -6.65
CA GLY A 239 4.26 -8.31 -6.75
C GLY A 239 5.54 -8.10 -7.55
N GLN A 240 5.44 -7.45 -8.71
CA GLN A 240 6.61 -7.12 -9.54
C GLN A 240 7.56 -6.14 -8.84
N GLU A 241 7.04 -5.09 -8.21
CA GLU A 241 7.86 -4.09 -7.51
C GLU A 241 8.65 -4.69 -6.35
N VAL A 242 8.04 -5.59 -5.58
CA VAL A 242 8.73 -6.32 -4.52
C VAL A 242 9.84 -7.21 -5.11
N ILE A 243 9.58 -7.93 -6.20
CA ILE A 243 10.61 -8.75 -6.86
C ILE A 243 11.78 -7.89 -7.39
N LYS A 244 11.49 -6.72 -7.98
CA LYS A 244 12.55 -5.78 -8.40
C LYS A 244 13.40 -5.33 -7.21
N ALA A 245 12.77 -4.97 -6.09
CA ALA A 245 13.46 -4.49 -4.89
C ALA A 245 14.33 -5.55 -4.20
N ILE A 246 13.94 -6.83 -4.29
CA ILE A 246 14.73 -7.94 -3.70
C ILE A 246 15.83 -8.38 -4.67
N SER A 247 15.56 -8.39 -5.98
CA SER A 247 16.51 -8.87 -6.99
C SER A 247 17.58 -7.86 -7.41
N GLY A 248 17.41 -6.57 -7.11
CA GLY A 248 18.34 -5.53 -7.57
C GLY A 248 18.24 -5.24 -9.08
N LYS A 249 17.13 -5.64 -9.73
CA LYS A 249 16.99 -5.59 -11.19
C LYS A 249 15.71 -4.88 -11.63
N GLY A 250 15.84 -4.00 -12.61
CA GLY A 250 14.76 -3.22 -13.20
C GLY A 250 14.52 -1.90 -12.47
N ASP A 251 13.98 -0.92 -13.21
CA ASP A 251 13.60 0.37 -12.63
C ASP A 251 12.45 0.19 -11.62
N PRO A 252 12.67 0.55 -10.33
CA PRO A 252 11.60 0.54 -9.34
C PRO A 252 10.69 1.75 -9.54
N LEU A 253 9.45 1.59 -9.12
CA LEU A 253 8.50 2.67 -9.00
C LEU A 253 8.95 3.65 -7.91
N LYS A 254 8.87 4.96 -8.19
CA LYS A 254 9.16 6.01 -7.22
C LYS A 254 8.08 7.10 -7.27
N ASN A 255 7.35 7.39 -6.20
CA ASN A 255 7.19 6.59 -4.96
C ASN A 255 5.74 6.21 -4.68
N PHE A 256 4.80 6.69 -5.49
CA PHE A 256 3.43 6.20 -5.51
C PHE A 256 3.01 5.63 -6.86
N PHE A 257 2.17 4.60 -6.79
CA PHE A 257 1.34 4.15 -7.89
C PHE A 257 -0.13 4.42 -7.56
N PHE A 258 -0.87 4.90 -8.54
CA PHE A 258 -2.32 5.09 -8.46
C PHE A 258 -3.00 4.36 -9.60
N PHE A 259 -4.08 3.65 -9.30
CA PHE A 259 -4.96 3.05 -10.29
C PHE A 259 -6.40 3.47 -10.07
N ASP A 260 -7.11 3.76 -11.17
CA ASP A 260 -8.54 4.00 -11.16
C ASP A 260 -9.23 3.17 -12.25
N ALA A 261 -10.11 2.25 -11.83
CA ALA A 261 -10.83 1.38 -12.76
C ALA A 261 -11.83 2.12 -13.66
N MET A 262 -12.25 3.34 -13.27
CA MET A 262 -13.21 4.13 -14.06
C MET A 262 -12.62 4.68 -15.36
N ASP A 263 -11.34 5.04 -15.36
CA ASP A 263 -10.64 5.49 -16.57
C ASP A 263 -9.56 4.51 -17.04
N GLY A 264 -9.33 3.45 -16.29
CA GLY A 264 -8.39 2.36 -16.60
C GLY A 264 -6.93 2.78 -16.51
N LYS A 265 -6.61 3.93 -15.89
CA LYS A 265 -5.24 4.45 -15.87
C LYS A 265 -4.47 4.03 -14.63
N GLY A 266 -3.22 3.65 -14.85
CA GLY A 266 -2.18 3.54 -13.83
C GLY A 266 -1.21 4.72 -13.94
N LEU A 267 -1.00 5.46 -12.85
CA LEU A 267 -0.11 6.63 -12.81
C LEU A 267 0.98 6.41 -11.76
N ILE A 268 2.20 6.78 -12.12
CA ILE A 268 3.34 6.83 -11.20
C ILE A 268 3.57 8.27 -10.81
N GLU A 269 3.61 8.55 -9.51
CA GLU A 269 3.81 9.88 -8.95
C GLU A 269 5.05 9.89 -8.04
N ASP A 270 6.01 10.78 -8.32
CA ASP A 270 7.13 11.04 -7.42
C ASP A 270 6.75 12.20 -6.48
N ILE A 271 6.26 11.83 -5.31
CA ILE A 271 5.89 12.75 -4.23
C ILE A 271 7.10 12.87 -3.29
N SER A 272 8.07 13.64 -3.75
CA SER A 272 9.26 14.02 -2.99
C SER A 272 9.35 15.55 -2.93
N GLU A 273 9.98 16.09 -1.89
CA GLU A 273 10.29 17.52 -1.88
C GLU A 273 11.13 17.90 -3.11
N PRO A 274 10.86 19.05 -3.74
CA PRO A 274 11.69 19.53 -4.83
C PRO A 274 13.12 19.69 -4.32
N LYS A 275 14.08 19.01 -4.97
CA LYS A 275 15.49 19.27 -4.69
C LYS A 275 15.76 20.76 -4.97
N PRO A 276 16.43 21.50 -4.06
CA PRO A 276 16.79 22.87 -4.34
C PRO A 276 17.57 22.92 -5.66
N VAL A 277 17.15 23.80 -6.56
CA VAL A 277 17.86 24.03 -7.82
C VAL A 277 19.21 24.62 -7.46
N SER A 278 20.27 23.83 -7.61
CA SER A 278 21.67 24.27 -7.49
C SER A 278 22.05 25.20 -8.63
#